data_AF-A0A938M1U8-F1
#
_entry.id   AF-A0A938M1U8-F1
#
_cell.length_a   1.000
_cell.length_b   1.000
_cell.length_c   1.000
_cell.angle_alpha   90.00
_cell.angle_beta   90.00
_cell.angle_gamma   90.00
#
_symmetry.space_group_name_H-M   'P 1'
#
loop_
_entity.id
_entity.type
_entity.pdbx_description
1 polymer ?
#
loop_
_entity_poly.entity_id
_entity_poly.type
_entity_poly.pdbx_seq_one_letter_code
_entity_poly.pdbx_strand_id
1 'polypeptide(L)' 'MDKVIPFGEVLEAVDKLSSQDQEALIEVVRQRLIERRRGELARDIRRAEREFRSGRCRPVTVAELMKEILS' A
#
# COMPACT_ATOMS: atom_id res chain seq x y z
N MET A 1 5.29 16.90 -18.29
CA MET A 1 3.96 16.47 -17.81
C MET A 1 3.82 15.02 -18.20
N ASP A 2 3.76 14.12 -17.22
CA ASP A 2 3.50 12.72 -17.49
C ASP A 2 2.10 12.60 -18.11
N LYS A 3 2.05 12.11 -19.35
CA LYS A 3 0.80 11.90 -20.05
C LYS A 3 0.13 10.68 -19.41
N VAL A 4 -0.94 10.91 -18.65
CA VAL A 4 -1.76 9.83 -18.11
C VAL A 4 -2.43 9.13 -19.29
N ILE A 5 -2.06 7.88 -19.54
CA ILE A 5 -2.69 7.04 -20.56
C ILE A 5 -4.06 6.61 -20.02
N PRO A 6 -5.16 6.86 -20.74
CA PRO A 6 -6.48 6.40 -20.34
C PRO A 6 -6.50 4.87 -20.18
N PHE A 7 -7.27 4.37 -19.20
CA PHE A 7 -7.36 2.93 -18.94
C PHE A 7 -7.80 2.13 -20.18
N GLY A 8 -8.71 2.67 -20.98
CA GLY A 8 -9.14 2.04 -22.24
C GLY A 8 -8.01 1.83 -23.24
N GLU A 9 -7.14 2.84 -23.43
CA GLU A 9 -5.97 2.70 -24.32
C GLU A 9 -4.98 1.64 -23.81
N VAL A 10 -4.86 1.48 -22.49
CA VAL A 10 -4.04 0.42 -21.91
C VAL A 10 -4.63 -0.96 -22.22
N LEU A 11 -5.94 -1.14 -22.09
CA LEU A 11 -6.61 -2.40 -22.43
C LEU A 11 -6.43 -2.74 -23.93
N GLU A 12 -6.67 -1.76 -24.81
CA GLU A 12 -6.48 -1.96 -26.25
C GLU A 12 -5.03 -2.33 -26.62
N ALA A 13 -4.05 -1.84 -25.86
CA ALA A 13 -2.66 -2.23 -26.05
C ALA A 13 -2.38 -3.65 -25.56
N VAL A 14 -2.99 -4.07 -24.44
CA VAL A 14 -2.88 -5.44 -23.91
C VAL A 14 -3.55 -6.45 -24.84
N ASP A 15 -4.70 -6.10 -25.43
CA ASP A 15 -5.42 -6.98 -26.37
C ASP A 15 -4.62 -7.30 -27.64
N LYS A 16 -3.62 -6.46 -27.99
CA LYS A 16 -2.71 -6.67 -29.13
C LYS A 16 -1.55 -7.62 -28.82
N LEU A 17 -1.33 -7.96 -27.55
CA LEU A 17 -0.28 -8.89 -27.13
C LEU A 17 -0.68 -10.34 -27.43
N SER A 18 0.32 -11.21 -27.60
CA SER A 18 0.08 -12.65 -27.61
C SER A 18 -0.42 -13.12 -26.24
N SER A 19 -1.12 -14.26 -26.18
CA SER A 19 -1.58 -14.82 -24.90
C SER A 19 -0.43 -15.04 -23.91
N GLN A 20 0.74 -15.47 -24.39
CA GLN A 20 1.94 -15.64 -23.57
C GLN A 20 2.44 -14.31 -23.01
N ASP A 21 2.44 -13.25 -23.82
CA ASP A 21 2.88 -11.92 -23.37
C ASP A 21 1.86 -11.28 -22.41
N GLN A 22 0.56 -11.54 -22.60
CA GLN A 22 -0.48 -11.12 -21.66
C GLN A 22 -0.29 -11.77 -20.29
N GLU A 23 -0.02 -13.08 -20.24
CA GLU A 23 0.28 -13.81 -19.01
C GLU A 23 1.52 -13.26 -18.32
N ALA A 24 2.61 -13.05 -19.07
CA ALA A 24 3.84 -12.45 -18.54
C ALA A 24 3.60 -11.02 -18.00
N LEU A 25 2.78 -10.22 -18.68
CA LEU A 25 2.42 -8.88 -18.22
C LEU A 25 1.67 -8.93 -16.89
N ILE A 26 0.70 -9.85 -16.75
CA ILE A 26 -0.07 -10.04 -15.51
C ILE A 26 0.88 -10.34 -14.34
N GLU A 27 1.84 -11.24 -14.53
CA GLU A 27 2.82 -11.59 -13.49
C GLU A 27 3.67 -10.38 -13.07
N VAL A 28 4.20 -9.64 -14.06
CA VAL A 28 5.02 -8.46 -13.80
C VAL A 28 4.24 -7.37 -13.07
N VAL A 29 3.01 -7.07 -13.51
CA VAL A 29 2.16 -6.06 -12.86
C VAL A 29 1.83 -6.48 -11.43
N ARG A 30 1.47 -7.75 -11.21
CA ARG A 30 1.17 -8.28 -9.87
C ARG A 30 2.37 -8.15 -8.95
N GLN A 31 3.57 -8.53 -9.40
CA GLN A 31 4.79 -8.42 -8.59
C GLN A 31 5.09 -6.97 -8.22
N ARG A 32 4.95 -6.03 -9.17
CA ARG A 32 5.14 -4.59 -8.91
C ARG A 32 4.16 -4.03 -7.89
N LEU A 33 2.89 -4.47 -7.92
CA LEU A 33 1.89 -4.06 -6.93
C LEU A 33 2.23 -4.58 -5.52
N ILE A 34 2.68 -5.84 -5.42
CA ILE A 34 3.12 -6.43 -4.15
C ILE A 34 4.29 -5.64 -3.58
N GLU A 35 5.32 -5.34 -4.38
CA GLU A 35 6.49 -4.59 -3.93
C GLU A 35 6.15 -3.16 -3.51
N ARG A 36 5.25 -2.48 -4.23
CA ARG A 36 4.77 -1.15 -3.82
C ARG A 36 4.09 -1.21 -2.45
N ARG A 37 3.22 -2.19 -2.24
CA ARG A 37 2.49 -2.36 -0.97
C ARG A 37 3.43 -2.73 0.18
N ARG A 38 4.45 -3.56 -0.07
CA ARG A 38 5.53 -3.84 0.91
C ARG A 38 6.27 -2.56 1.29
N GLY A 39 6.58 -1.71 0.32
CA GLY A 39 7.20 -0.41 0.56
C GLY A 39 6.33 0.54 1.40
N GLU A 40 5.02 0.58 1.14
CA GLU A 40 4.04 1.33 1.95
C GLU A 40 4.00 0.83 3.39
N LEU A 41 3.84 -0.47 3.59
CA LEU A 41 3.81 -1.07 4.91
C LEU A 41 5.10 -0.80 5.70
N ALA A 42 6.26 -0.90 5.03
CA ALA A 42 7.53 -0.60 5.67
C ALA A 42 7.65 0.89 6.09
N ARG A 43 7.04 1.82 5.33
CA ARG A 43 6.98 3.23 5.73
C ARG A 43 6.08 3.42 6.95
N ASP A 44 4.93 2.76 6.97
CA ASP A 44 3.96 2.85 8.06
C ASP A 44 4.53 2.29 9.37
N ILE A 45 5.18 1.11 9.31
CA ILE A 45 5.89 0.52 10.46
C ILE A 45 6.93 1.51 10.98
N ARG A 46 7.80 2.03 10.12
CA ARG A 46 8.83 3.01 10.54
C ARG A 46 8.21 4.27 11.13
N ARG A 47 7.04 4.70 10.65
CA ARG A 47 6.33 5.85 11.22
C ARG A 47 5.81 5.52 12.61
N ALA A 48 5.11 4.41 12.77
CA ALA A 48 4.57 3.96 14.06
C ALA A 48 5.67 3.79 15.11
N GLU A 49 6.81 3.17 14.75
CA GLU A 49 7.95 3.04 15.64
C GLU A 49 8.56 4.38 16.06
N ARG A 50 8.63 5.36 15.14
CA ARG A 50 9.12 6.71 15.47
C ARG A 50 8.14 7.43 16.40
N GLU A 51 6.85 7.31 16.15
CA GLU A 51 5.80 7.89 17.01
C GLU A 51 5.85 7.30 18.41
N PHE A 52 5.98 5.98 18.53
CA PHE A 52 6.15 5.29 19.81
C PHE A 52 7.43 5.74 20.54
N ARG A 53 8.58 5.73 19.84
CA ARG A 53 9.87 6.18 20.41
C ARG A 53 9.90 7.66 20.79
N SER A 54 9.11 8.50 20.11
CA SER A 54 9.01 9.93 20.44
C SER A 54 8.34 10.22 21.79
N GLY A 55 7.92 9.19 22.53
CA GLY A 55 7.36 9.33 23.88
C GLY A 55 5.98 9.99 23.91
N ARG A 56 5.35 10.16 22.74
CA ARG A 56 4.01 10.75 22.60
C ARG A 56 2.89 9.75 22.94
N CYS A 57 3.24 8.49 23.18
CA CYS A 57 2.31 7.48 23.67
C CYS A 57 2.35 7.46 25.21
N ARG A 58 1.21 7.73 25.85
CA ARG A 58 1.06 7.58 27.31
C ARG A 58 0.73 6.11 27.63
N PRO A 59 1.56 5.39 28.40
CA PRO A 59 1.14 4.09 28.91
C PRO A 59 -0.04 4.29 29.87
N VAL A 60 -1.13 3.59 29.61
CA VAL A 60 -2.34 3.61 30.44
C VAL A 60 -2.78 2.18 30.72
N THR A 61 -3.40 1.97 31.87
CA THR A 61 -4.04 0.71 32.20
C THR A 61 -5.29 0.49 31.33
N VAL A 62 -5.74 -0.76 31.20
CA VAL A 62 -6.97 -1.09 30.47
C VAL A 62 -8.17 -0.32 31.03
N ALA A 63 -8.26 -0.17 32.36
CA ALA A 63 -9.34 0.56 33.01
C ALA A 63 -9.35 2.06 32.64
N GLU A 64 -8.17 2.69 32.59
CA GLU A 64 -8.03 4.09 32.19
C GLU A 64 -8.35 4.29 30.70
N LEU A 65 -7.91 3.38 29.84
CA LEU A 65 -8.24 3.40 28.41
C LEU A 65 -9.74 3.27 28.18
N MET A 66 -10.40 2.32 28.84
CA MET A 66 -11.84 2.12 28.71
C MET A 66 -12.63 3.33 29.19
N LYS A 67 -12.13 4.07 30.18
CA LYS A 67 -12.74 5.32 30.66
C LYS A 67 -12.66 6.44 29.61
N GLU A 68 -11.57 6.55 28.85
CA GLU A 68 -11.44 7.52 27.75
C GLU A 68 -12.32 7.14 26.54
N ILE A 69 -12.44 5.85 26.21
CA ILE A 69 -13.24 5.38 25.06
C ILE A 69 -14.75 5.58 25.30
N LEU A 70 -15.20 5.44 26.54
CA LEU A 70 -16.62 5.48 26.92
C LEU A 70 -17.10 6.87 27.40
N SER A 71 -16.23 7.89 27.40
CA SER A 71 -16.60 9.27 27.72
C SER A 71 -17.08 10.04 26.49
#